data_AF-A0A9P6FVD8-F1
#
_entry.id   AF-A0A9P6FVD8-F1
#
_cell.length_a   1.000
_cell.length_b   1.000
_cell.length_c   1.000
_cell.angle_alpha   90.00
_cell.angle_beta   90.00
_cell.angle_gamma   90.00
#
_symmetry.space_group_name_H-M   'P 1'
#
loop_
_entity.id
_entity.type
_entity.pdbx_description
1 polymer ?
#
loop_
_entity_poly.entity_id
_entity_poly.type
_entity_poly.pdbx_seq_one_letter_code
_entity_poly.pdbx_strand_id
1 'polypeptide(L)'
;MLFRSAAFATVLVTALTIFSTVSPPTAEAHSWAACIKWVFNKPTESGGRCLGTARRFPYKSKKGFAGLDHDDPSRHYRQTNPADKALPCSDKKTGLEKGADETRASPPSKAYGGSFGPMTLTKVGEQLCLRWPGKNHAESNEKDHGVQIYLTSSPNSKDPTQEELFDHKVADLPYKNCGKGTDSNDRPCGGCFTVPQRAAGTYLLQWRWMLNKDEWYTSCADIEVV
;
A
#
# COMPACT_ATOMS: atom_id res chain seq x y z
N MET A 1 -38.83 74.05 -8.03
CA MET A 1 -37.96 73.22 -8.87
C MET A 1 -36.62 73.10 -8.16
N LEU A 2 -36.38 71.97 -7.46
CA LEU A 2 -35.56 70.83 -7.93
C LEU A 2 -34.08 71.23 -8.04
N PHE A 3 -33.29 71.12 -6.97
CA PHE A 3 -32.51 69.96 -6.47
C PHE A 3 -31.10 69.81 -7.10
N ARG A 4 -30.09 69.87 -6.21
CA ARG A 4 -28.79 69.14 -6.19
C ARG A 4 -27.82 69.37 -7.37
N SER A 5 -26.51 69.51 -7.14
CA SER A 5 -25.66 68.31 -7.01
C SER A 5 -24.32 68.57 -6.34
N ALA A 6 -23.91 67.56 -5.58
CA ALA A 6 -22.72 67.49 -4.77
C ALA A 6 -21.46 67.11 -5.58
N ALA A 7 -20.31 67.41 -4.98
CA ALA A 7 -19.02 66.77 -5.28
C ALA A 7 -19.13 65.25 -5.24
N PHE A 8 -18.24 64.52 -5.92
CA PHE A 8 -17.36 63.50 -5.32
C PHE A 8 -16.48 62.87 -6.40
N ALA A 9 -15.23 62.63 -6.00
CA ALA A 9 -14.14 62.15 -6.81
C ALA A 9 -14.32 60.69 -7.25
N THR A 10 -14.07 60.41 -8.53
CA THR A 10 -13.92 59.07 -9.07
C THR A 10 -12.45 58.66 -8.97
N VAL A 11 -12.09 57.97 -7.88
CA VAL A 11 -10.84 57.19 -7.83
C VAL A 11 -11.17 55.78 -8.33
N LEU A 12 -10.56 55.42 -9.46
CA LEU A 12 -10.53 54.05 -9.97
C LEU A 12 -9.83 53.15 -8.95
N VAL A 13 -10.52 52.09 -8.50
CA VAL A 13 -9.86 50.94 -7.86
C VAL A 13 -10.34 49.67 -8.57
N THR A 14 -9.60 49.29 -9.60
CA THR A 14 -9.65 47.95 -10.21
C THR A 14 -8.95 46.96 -9.28
N ALA A 15 -9.68 46.46 -8.27
CA ALA A 15 -9.24 45.31 -7.50
C ALA A 15 -9.65 44.02 -8.22
N LEU A 16 -8.83 43.59 -9.18
CA LEU A 16 -8.94 42.27 -9.79
C LEU A 16 -8.42 41.25 -8.76
N THR A 17 -9.28 40.81 -7.85
CA THR A 17 -8.98 39.69 -6.94
C THR A 17 -9.02 38.41 -7.75
N ILE A 18 -7.90 38.06 -8.38
CA ILE A 18 -7.62 36.70 -8.83
C ILE A 18 -7.48 35.88 -7.55
N PHE A 19 -8.61 35.34 -7.07
CA PHE A 19 -8.58 34.22 -6.15
C PHE A 19 -8.04 33.04 -6.93
N SER A 20 -6.71 32.95 -6.98
CA SER A 20 -6.01 31.71 -7.26
C SER A 20 -6.47 30.73 -6.20
N THR A 21 -7.49 29.93 -6.52
CA THR A 21 -7.78 28.67 -5.83
C THR A 21 -6.61 27.75 -6.10
N VAL A 22 -5.47 28.04 -5.45
CA VAL A 22 -4.37 27.11 -5.33
C VAL A 22 -4.90 26.04 -4.40
N SER A 23 -5.59 25.05 -4.97
CA SER A 23 -5.82 23.80 -4.26
C SER A 23 -4.46 23.37 -3.71
N PRO A 24 -4.34 23.09 -2.39
CA PRO A 24 -3.09 22.59 -1.87
C PRO A 24 -2.68 21.39 -2.73
N PRO A 25 -1.38 21.23 -3.04
CA PRO A 25 -0.92 20.05 -3.75
C PRO A 25 -1.47 18.84 -3.01
N THR A 26 -2.34 18.08 -3.68
CA THR A 26 -2.77 16.79 -3.20
C THR A 26 -1.50 15.98 -3.09
N ALA A 27 -1.02 15.79 -1.85
CA ALA A 27 0.14 14.95 -1.61
C ALA A 27 -0.20 13.59 -2.21
N GLU A 28 0.49 13.20 -3.27
CA GLU A 28 0.33 11.90 -3.90
C GLU A 28 0.69 10.88 -2.82
N ALA A 29 -0.32 10.16 -2.36
CA ALA A 29 -0.15 9.19 -1.31
C ALA A 29 -0.29 7.81 -1.93
N HIS A 30 0.76 7.01 -1.74
CA HIS A 30 0.91 5.73 -2.41
C HIS A 30 1.54 4.76 -1.45
N SER A 31 1.01 3.54 -1.31
CA SER A 31 1.63 2.56 -0.41
C SER A 31 1.55 1.14 -0.93
N TRP A 32 2.37 0.27 -0.34
CA TRP A 32 2.57 -1.11 -0.74
C TRP A 32 3.18 -1.92 0.40
N ALA A 33 3.05 -3.24 0.35
CA ALA A 33 3.79 -4.12 1.25
C ALA A 33 5.27 -4.17 0.81
N ALA A 34 6.14 -3.54 1.60
CA ALA A 34 7.59 -3.57 1.40
C ALA A 34 8.22 -4.86 1.94
N CYS A 35 7.59 -5.49 2.93
CA CYS A 35 7.99 -6.79 3.45
C CYS A 35 6.80 -7.61 3.92
N ILE A 36 6.79 -8.90 3.60
CA ILE A 36 5.75 -9.87 3.97
C ILE A 36 6.16 -10.67 5.21
N LYS A 37 7.46 -10.91 5.38
CA LYS A 37 8.03 -11.57 6.56
C LYS A 37 9.20 -10.77 7.12
N TRP A 38 8.88 -9.78 7.95
CA TRP A 38 9.86 -9.01 8.68
C TRP A 38 10.28 -9.74 9.94
N VAL A 39 11.59 -9.87 10.14
CA VAL A 39 12.17 -10.41 11.36
C VAL A 39 12.99 -9.32 12.01
N PHE A 40 12.58 -8.93 13.21
CA PHE A 40 13.30 -7.96 14.03
C PHE A 40 14.66 -8.53 14.46
N ASN A 41 15.71 -7.70 14.46
CA ASN A 41 17.02 -8.12 14.97
C ASN A 41 16.96 -8.37 16.49
N LYS A 42 16.18 -7.53 17.19
CA LYS A 42 15.80 -7.69 18.59
C LYS A 42 14.35 -7.23 18.78
N PRO A 43 13.61 -7.77 19.77
CA PRO A 43 12.17 -7.47 19.96
C PRO A 43 11.81 -5.98 20.09
N THR A 44 12.77 -5.15 20.52
CA THR A 44 12.56 -3.72 20.82
C THR A 44 13.26 -2.77 19.84
N GLU A 45 13.94 -3.28 18.82
CA GLU A 45 14.67 -2.46 17.85
C GLU A 45 13.84 -2.18 16.59
N SER A 46 14.03 -1.01 15.99
CA SER A 46 13.46 -0.67 14.68
C SER A 46 14.13 -1.41 13.51
N GLY A 47 15.28 -2.05 13.77
CA GLY A 47 16.07 -2.81 12.82
C GLY A 47 15.61 -4.25 12.65
N GLY A 48 15.90 -4.81 11.49
CA GLY A 48 15.51 -6.16 11.14
C GLY A 48 15.89 -6.49 9.70
N ARG A 49 15.38 -7.61 9.22
CA ARG A 49 15.57 -8.06 7.84
C ARG A 49 14.28 -8.61 7.29
N CYS A 50 14.11 -8.45 5.98
CA CYS A 50 12.99 -9.01 5.26
C CYS A 50 13.31 -10.39 4.71
N LEU A 51 12.50 -11.40 5.06
CA LEU A 51 12.63 -12.80 4.66
C LEU A 51 11.55 -13.27 3.70
N GLY A 52 10.72 -12.36 3.22
CA GLY A 52 9.65 -12.66 2.29
C GLY A 52 9.09 -11.37 1.73
N THR A 53 8.92 -11.29 0.41
CA THR A 53 8.44 -10.09 -0.29
C THR A 53 7.19 -10.39 -1.11
N ALA A 54 6.55 -9.32 -1.59
CA ALA A 54 5.57 -9.44 -2.67
C ALA A 54 6.20 -10.04 -3.94
N ARG A 55 5.35 -10.51 -4.85
CA ARG A 55 5.77 -11.03 -6.16
C ARG A 55 6.60 -10.01 -6.91
N ARG A 56 7.69 -10.47 -7.53
CA ARG A 56 8.61 -9.65 -8.35
C ARG A 56 9.08 -8.36 -7.67
N PHE A 57 9.14 -8.34 -6.33
CA PHE A 57 9.61 -7.17 -5.59
C PHE A 57 11.07 -6.86 -5.98
N PRO A 58 11.42 -5.63 -6.40
CA PRO A 58 12.72 -5.32 -6.98
C PRO A 58 13.81 -5.16 -5.90
N TYR A 59 14.19 -6.28 -5.30
CA TYR A 59 15.07 -6.35 -4.13
C TYR A 59 16.49 -5.82 -4.37
N LYS A 60 16.95 -5.83 -5.63
CA LYS A 60 18.27 -5.31 -6.04
C LYS A 60 18.27 -3.86 -6.51
N SER A 61 17.14 -3.16 -6.46
CA SER A 61 16.99 -1.81 -7.05
C SER A 61 17.92 -0.74 -6.46
N LYS A 62 18.66 -1.02 -5.38
CA LYS A 62 19.42 -0.05 -4.57
C LYS A 62 18.56 1.10 -4.02
N LYS A 63 17.26 1.07 -4.26
CA LYS A 63 16.29 2.02 -3.73
C LYS A 63 16.07 1.67 -2.26
N GLY A 64 16.08 2.71 -1.42
CA GLY A 64 15.78 2.55 -0.01
C GLY A 64 14.34 2.09 0.22
N PHE A 65 14.04 1.77 1.47
CA PHE A 65 12.66 1.61 1.92
C PHE A 65 11.83 2.86 1.53
N ALA A 66 10.56 2.68 1.14
CA ALA A 66 9.68 3.74 0.63
C ALA A 66 10.11 4.43 -0.70
N GLY A 67 11.25 4.07 -1.27
CA GLY A 67 11.81 4.75 -2.46
C GLY A 67 11.31 4.27 -3.82
N LEU A 68 10.27 3.44 -3.88
CA LEU A 68 9.77 2.79 -5.12
C LEU A 68 8.50 3.46 -5.68
N ASP A 69 8.29 4.73 -5.31
CA ASP A 69 7.06 5.48 -5.60
C ASP A 69 7.04 5.98 -7.05
N HIS A 70 8.13 6.63 -7.48
CA HIS A 70 8.24 7.23 -8.81
C HIS A 70 9.10 6.40 -9.77
N ASP A 71 9.29 5.12 -9.48
CA ASP A 71 10.05 4.21 -10.34
C ASP A 71 9.17 3.62 -11.45
N ASP A 72 9.79 3.07 -12.51
CA ASP A 72 9.09 2.28 -13.53
C ASP A 72 9.45 0.78 -13.43
N PRO A 73 8.48 -0.11 -13.13
CA PRO A 73 7.14 0.23 -12.63
C PRO A 73 7.18 0.61 -11.14
N SER A 74 6.27 1.50 -10.73
CA SER A 74 6.14 1.89 -9.33
C SER A 74 5.57 0.73 -8.52
N ARG A 75 5.73 0.76 -7.19
CA ARG A 75 5.23 -0.32 -6.34
C ARG A 75 3.81 -0.14 -5.84
N HIS A 76 3.21 1.02 -6.04
CA HIS A 76 1.83 1.28 -5.65
C HIS A 76 0.88 0.82 -6.78
N TYR A 77 0.06 -0.18 -6.46
CA TYR A 77 -1.03 -0.62 -7.34
C TYR A 77 -2.34 -0.13 -6.76
N ARG A 78 -2.93 0.88 -7.40
CA ARG A 78 -4.24 1.42 -7.04
C ARG A 78 -5.33 0.69 -7.82
N GLN A 79 -6.19 -0.01 -7.10
CA GLN A 79 -7.31 -0.76 -7.66
C GLN A 79 -8.32 0.17 -8.36
N THR A 80 -8.97 -0.34 -9.41
CA THR A 80 -10.09 0.33 -10.07
C THR A 80 -11.33 0.34 -9.18
N ASN A 81 -12.25 1.28 -9.44
CA ASN A 81 -13.57 1.27 -8.81
C ASN A 81 -14.62 0.56 -9.71
N PRO A 82 -15.58 -0.18 -9.13
CA PRO A 82 -15.67 -0.51 -7.70
C PRO A 82 -14.60 -1.54 -7.30
N ALA A 83 -14.05 -1.38 -6.10
CA ALA A 83 -12.83 -2.08 -5.69
C ALA A 83 -13.02 -3.58 -5.44
N ASP A 84 -14.26 -4.04 -5.28
CA ASP A 84 -14.66 -5.45 -5.19
C ASP A 84 -14.49 -6.21 -6.52
N LYS A 85 -14.58 -5.50 -7.66
CA LYS A 85 -14.41 -6.07 -9.00
C LYS A 85 -13.01 -5.87 -9.59
N ALA A 86 -12.13 -5.20 -8.85
CA ALA A 86 -10.76 -4.97 -9.29
C ALA A 86 -9.93 -6.26 -9.29
N LEU A 87 -8.83 -6.27 -10.06
CA LEU A 87 -7.83 -7.32 -9.89
C LEU A 87 -7.23 -7.22 -8.48
N PRO A 88 -7.05 -8.34 -7.77
CA PRO A 88 -6.46 -8.31 -6.44
C PRO A 88 -4.95 -8.08 -6.45
N CYS A 89 -4.28 -8.50 -7.53
CA CYS A 89 -2.85 -8.38 -7.73
C CYS A 89 -2.59 -7.61 -9.02
N SER A 90 -1.60 -6.71 -9.02
CA SER A 90 -1.26 -5.96 -10.23
C SER A 90 -0.78 -6.88 -11.35
N ASP A 91 -1.15 -6.54 -12.58
CA ASP A 91 -0.63 -7.14 -13.82
C ASP A 91 0.21 -6.16 -14.66
N LYS A 92 0.63 -5.02 -14.06
CA LYS A 92 1.27 -3.86 -14.72
C LYS A 92 0.43 -3.18 -15.81
N LYS A 93 -0.82 -3.60 -16.05
CA LYS A 93 -1.68 -3.10 -17.14
C LYS A 93 -2.95 -2.46 -16.64
N THR A 94 -3.55 -3.07 -15.64
CA THR A 94 -4.83 -2.75 -15.01
C THR A 94 -4.59 -1.95 -13.73
N GLY A 95 -5.60 -1.20 -13.28
CA GLY A 95 -5.50 -0.28 -12.15
C GLY A 95 -5.67 1.17 -12.57
N LEU A 96 -6.07 2.01 -11.62
CA LEU A 96 -5.98 3.47 -11.79
C LEU A 96 -4.50 3.90 -11.85
N GLU A 97 -3.69 3.27 -10.99
CA GLU A 97 -2.23 3.27 -11.08
C GLU A 97 -1.78 1.82 -11.21
N LYS A 98 -1.05 1.52 -12.29
CA LYS A 98 -0.83 0.15 -12.73
C LYS A 98 0.08 -0.65 -11.80
N GLY A 99 0.92 0.01 -11.00
CA GLY A 99 1.92 -0.65 -10.15
C GLY A 99 2.85 -1.61 -10.90
N ALA A 100 3.61 -2.39 -10.14
CA ALA A 100 4.56 -3.36 -10.67
C ALA A 100 3.88 -4.71 -10.97
N ASP A 101 4.44 -5.46 -11.92
CA ASP A 101 3.90 -6.76 -12.33
C ASP A 101 3.92 -7.78 -11.17
N GLU A 102 2.76 -8.05 -10.58
CA GLU A 102 2.54 -9.06 -9.56
C GLU A 102 1.74 -10.26 -10.09
N THR A 103 1.67 -10.44 -11.41
CA THR A 103 1.03 -11.63 -11.99
C THR A 103 1.65 -12.89 -11.41
N ARG A 104 0.84 -13.90 -11.09
CA ARG A 104 1.37 -15.18 -10.64
C ARG A 104 2.29 -15.81 -11.69
N ALA A 105 3.46 -16.28 -11.26
CA ALA A 105 4.36 -17.04 -12.12
C ALA A 105 4.06 -18.55 -12.12
N SER A 106 4.55 -19.27 -13.14
CA SER A 106 4.45 -20.74 -13.22
C SER A 106 5.83 -21.39 -13.45
N PRO A 107 6.38 -22.11 -12.45
CA PRO A 107 5.88 -22.24 -11.07
C PRO A 107 5.94 -20.89 -10.29
N PRO A 108 5.22 -20.75 -9.15
CA PRO A 108 5.23 -19.52 -8.34
C PRO A 108 6.63 -19.04 -7.96
N SER A 109 7.57 -19.97 -7.74
CA SER A 109 8.97 -19.66 -7.40
C SER A 109 9.68 -18.77 -8.42
N LYS A 110 9.23 -18.72 -9.68
CA LYS A 110 9.80 -17.82 -10.71
C LYS A 110 9.50 -16.34 -10.48
N ALA A 111 8.57 -15.99 -9.59
CA ALA A 111 8.34 -14.59 -9.20
C ALA A 111 9.33 -14.10 -8.13
N TYR A 112 10.27 -14.94 -7.69
CA TYR A 112 11.16 -14.70 -6.56
C TYR A 112 12.62 -15.04 -6.89
N GLY A 113 13.55 -14.49 -6.10
CA GLY A 113 14.99 -14.69 -6.27
C GLY A 113 15.57 -13.95 -7.49
N GLY A 114 16.87 -14.11 -7.73
CA GLY A 114 17.56 -13.41 -8.82
C GLY A 114 17.56 -11.89 -8.62
N SER A 115 16.81 -11.16 -9.43
CA SER A 115 16.56 -9.71 -9.27
C SER A 115 15.45 -9.38 -8.29
N PHE A 116 14.64 -10.37 -7.94
CA PHE A 116 13.48 -10.24 -7.07
C PHE A 116 13.77 -10.67 -5.63
N GLY A 117 12.91 -10.26 -4.71
CA GLY A 117 12.99 -10.66 -3.31
C GLY A 117 12.64 -12.13 -3.08
N PRO A 118 12.89 -12.65 -1.86
CA PRO A 118 12.60 -14.04 -1.52
C PRO A 118 11.10 -14.31 -1.39
N MET A 119 10.68 -15.53 -1.74
CA MET A 119 9.36 -16.05 -1.40
C MET A 119 9.25 -16.27 0.10
N THR A 120 8.08 -16.00 0.68
CA THR A 120 7.86 -16.22 2.11
C THR A 120 7.71 -17.71 2.40
N LEU A 121 8.56 -18.26 3.28
CA LEU A 121 8.36 -19.57 3.88
C LEU A 121 7.83 -19.39 5.31
N THR A 122 6.79 -20.13 5.70
CA THR A 122 6.17 -20.01 7.02
C THR A 122 5.60 -21.33 7.52
N LYS A 123 5.30 -21.43 8.81
CA LYS A 123 4.55 -22.53 9.41
C LYS A 123 3.17 -22.07 9.89
N VAL A 124 2.24 -23.02 10.02
CA VAL A 124 0.98 -22.78 10.74
C VAL A 124 1.28 -22.34 12.17
N GLY A 125 0.56 -21.33 12.65
CA GLY A 125 0.74 -20.76 13.98
C GLY A 125 1.96 -19.83 14.11
N GLU A 126 2.81 -19.72 13.08
CA GLU A 126 3.89 -18.73 13.06
C GLU A 126 3.31 -17.32 12.97
N GLN A 127 3.93 -16.36 13.64
CA GLN A 127 3.60 -14.95 13.51
C GLN A 127 4.34 -14.36 12.30
N LEU A 128 3.58 -13.90 11.30
CA LEU A 128 4.12 -13.14 10.16
C LEU A 128 3.93 -11.65 10.39
N CYS A 129 5.04 -10.92 10.41
CA CYS A 129 5.06 -9.47 10.55
C CYS A 129 5.29 -8.80 9.19
N LEU A 130 4.41 -7.88 8.82
CA LEU A 130 4.47 -7.15 7.56
C LEU A 130 4.98 -5.74 7.80
N ARG A 131 5.62 -5.16 6.76
CA ARG A 131 6.03 -3.75 6.75
C ARG A 131 5.59 -3.05 5.48
N TRP A 132 5.21 -1.79 5.65
CA TRP A 132 4.82 -0.88 4.57
C TRP A 132 5.24 0.54 4.93
N PRO A 133 5.47 1.42 3.94
CA PRO A 133 5.81 2.81 4.20
C PRO A 133 4.57 3.61 4.61
N GLY A 134 4.75 4.52 5.57
CA GLY A 134 3.69 5.34 6.15
C GLY A 134 3.09 6.36 5.18
N LYS A 135 3.91 6.92 4.28
CA LYS A 135 3.48 7.73 3.12
C LYS A 135 2.50 8.82 3.50
N ASN A 136 2.89 9.66 4.45
CA ASN A 136 2.16 10.82 5.00
C ASN A 136 0.83 10.53 5.73
N HIS A 137 0.28 9.32 5.66
CA HIS A 137 -0.97 8.99 6.36
C HIS A 137 -0.74 8.48 7.79
N ALA A 138 0.52 8.27 8.19
CA ALA A 138 0.91 7.80 9.52
C ALA A 138 0.91 8.94 10.56
N GLU A 139 -0.02 9.89 10.40
CA GLU A 139 -0.16 11.10 11.18
C GLU A 139 -1.37 11.04 12.11
N SER A 140 -1.30 11.72 13.25
CA SER A 140 -2.30 11.56 14.32
C SER A 140 -3.72 12.00 13.95
N ASN A 141 -3.85 12.94 13.00
CA ASN A 141 -5.11 13.54 12.55
C ASN A 141 -5.84 12.72 11.47
N GLU A 142 -5.20 11.72 10.86
CA GLU A 142 -5.83 10.89 9.83
C GLU A 142 -6.77 9.83 10.43
N LYS A 143 -7.71 9.29 9.66
CA LYS A 143 -8.51 8.14 10.14
C LYS A 143 -7.75 6.83 9.90
N ASP A 144 -7.68 5.97 10.90
CA ASP A 144 -7.12 4.63 10.71
C ASP A 144 -8.17 3.73 10.03
N HIS A 145 -7.95 3.45 8.74
CA HIS A 145 -8.79 2.54 7.95
C HIS A 145 -8.35 1.07 8.04
N GLY A 146 -7.25 0.78 8.75
CA GLY A 146 -6.67 -0.53 8.90
C GLY A 146 -6.02 -1.06 7.62
N VAL A 147 -5.03 -1.92 7.80
CA VAL A 147 -4.50 -2.78 6.72
C VAL A 147 -5.22 -4.12 6.80
N GLN A 148 -5.85 -4.53 5.72
CA GLN A 148 -6.53 -5.82 5.60
C GLN A 148 -5.57 -6.85 5.04
N ILE A 149 -5.50 -8.01 5.69
CA ILE A 149 -4.76 -9.17 5.20
C ILE A 149 -5.74 -10.24 4.79
N TYR A 150 -5.67 -10.63 3.53
CA TYR A 150 -6.40 -11.76 2.98
C TYR A 150 -5.43 -12.89 2.64
N LEU A 151 -5.85 -14.13 2.86
CA LEU A 151 -5.03 -15.31 2.58
C LEU A 151 -5.94 -16.44 2.09
N THR A 152 -5.69 -16.98 0.90
CA THR A 152 -6.53 -18.05 0.34
C THR A 152 -6.73 -19.20 1.34
N SER A 153 -7.90 -19.83 1.30
CA SER A 153 -8.27 -20.92 2.21
C SER A 153 -7.60 -22.24 1.86
N SER A 154 -7.24 -22.43 0.59
CA SER A 154 -6.54 -23.61 0.05
C SER A 154 -5.36 -23.21 -0.83
N PRO A 155 -4.41 -24.13 -1.07
CA PRO A 155 -3.37 -23.91 -2.07
C PRO A 155 -4.02 -23.71 -3.44
N ASN A 156 -3.70 -22.59 -4.08
CA ASN A 156 -4.32 -22.19 -5.34
C ASN A 156 -3.37 -22.45 -6.51
N SER A 157 -3.91 -22.79 -7.68
CA SER A 157 -3.14 -22.89 -8.94
C SER A 157 -3.24 -21.63 -9.81
N LYS A 158 -4.21 -20.77 -9.51
CA LYS A 158 -4.50 -19.49 -10.16
C LYS A 158 -4.76 -18.41 -9.10
N ASP A 159 -4.65 -17.14 -9.48
CA ASP A 159 -5.08 -16.07 -8.60
C ASP A 159 -6.62 -16.07 -8.46
N PRO A 160 -7.16 -15.94 -7.25
CA PRO A 160 -8.58 -15.74 -7.01
C PRO A 160 -9.03 -14.36 -7.52
N THR A 161 -10.34 -14.15 -7.60
CA THR A 161 -10.91 -12.81 -7.75
C THR A 161 -10.81 -12.03 -6.43
N GLN A 162 -11.02 -10.70 -6.50
CA GLN A 162 -11.07 -9.90 -5.28
C GLN A 162 -12.29 -10.24 -4.40
N GLU A 163 -13.44 -10.58 -5.01
CA GLU A 163 -14.63 -11.07 -4.31
C GLU A 163 -14.32 -12.37 -3.54
N GLU A 164 -13.67 -13.35 -4.17
CA GLU A 164 -13.25 -14.61 -3.53
C GLU A 164 -12.28 -14.37 -2.36
N LEU A 165 -11.41 -13.37 -2.45
CA LEU A 165 -10.50 -13.02 -1.35
C LEU A 165 -11.22 -12.44 -0.14
N PHE A 166 -12.32 -11.69 -0.34
CA PHE A 166 -13.01 -11.03 0.77
C PHE A 166 -13.56 -11.99 1.82
N ASP A 167 -13.92 -13.21 1.41
CA ASP A 167 -14.37 -14.29 2.30
C ASP A 167 -13.22 -14.92 3.12
N HIS A 168 -11.98 -14.49 2.89
CA HIS A 168 -10.77 -15.08 3.44
C HIS A 168 -9.86 -14.05 4.15
N LYS A 169 -10.48 -13.05 4.78
CA LYS A 169 -9.75 -12.10 5.64
C LYS A 169 -9.21 -12.83 6.87
N VAL A 170 -7.91 -12.70 7.13
CA VAL A 170 -7.23 -13.34 8.26
C VAL A 170 -6.77 -12.35 9.32
N ALA A 171 -6.64 -11.06 8.98
CA ALA A 171 -6.32 -10.02 9.96
C ALA A 171 -6.75 -8.63 9.48
N ASP A 172 -7.03 -7.76 10.46
CA ASP A 172 -6.98 -6.32 10.33
C ASP A 172 -5.80 -5.82 11.18
N LEU A 173 -4.81 -5.21 10.55
CA LEU A 173 -3.61 -4.71 11.20
C LEU A 173 -3.74 -3.21 11.44
N PRO A 174 -3.28 -2.69 12.60
CA PRO A 174 -3.26 -1.27 12.86
C PRO A 174 -2.32 -0.59 11.88
N TYR A 175 -2.87 0.29 11.04
CA TYR A 175 -2.11 0.91 9.97
C TYR A 175 -1.03 1.86 10.54
N LYS A 176 -1.37 2.62 11.59
CA LYS A 176 -0.50 3.64 12.20
C LYS A 176 0.52 3.10 13.21
N ASN A 177 0.74 1.79 13.26
CA ASN A 177 1.78 1.21 14.10
C ASN A 177 3.17 1.46 13.47
N CYS A 178 3.59 2.71 13.50
CA CYS A 178 4.76 3.25 12.84
C CYS A 178 5.71 3.85 13.88
N GLY A 179 7.02 3.77 13.64
CA GLY A 179 8.02 4.31 14.58
C GLY A 179 7.86 5.83 14.77
N LYS A 180 7.90 6.34 16.01
CA LYS A 180 7.82 7.79 16.27
C LYS A 180 9.09 8.50 15.75
N GLY A 181 8.95 9.65 15.09
CA GLY A 181 10.05 10.63 14.93
C GLY A 181 10.85 10.65 13.62
N THR A 182 10.40 10.00 12.54
CA THR A 182 11.01 10.14 11.19
C THR A 182 10.05 10.82 10.22
N ASP A 183 10.54 11.24 9.04
CA ASP A 183 9.71 11.68 7.90
C ASP A 183 8.48 10.77 7.76
N SER A 184 7.29 11.36 7.75
CA SER A 184 6.00 10.67 7.68
C SER A 184 5.86 9.83 6.42
N ASN A 185 6.61 10.15 5.36
CA ASN A 185 6.60 9.41 4.10
C ASN A 185 7.32 8.06 4.22
N ASP A 186 8.52 8.08 4.79
CA ASP A 186 9.42 6.93 4.83
C ASP A 186 9.33 6.19 6.17
N ARG A 187 8.54 6.71 7.12
CA ARG A 187 8.29 6.10 8.41
C ARG A 187 7.85 4.66 8.19
N PRO A 188 8.58 3.69 8.73
CA PRO A 188 8.24 2.33 8.46
C PRO A 188 7.12 1.97 9.44
N CYS A 189 6.02 1.45 8.89
CA CYS A 189 4.86 0.93 9.62
C CYS A 189 4.89 -0.60 9.60
N GLY A 190 4.03 -1.24 10.38
CA GLY A 190 3.92 -2.67 10.34
C GLY A 190 2.92 -3.25 11.34
N GLY A 191 2.59 -4.51 11.12
CA GLY A 191 1.72 -5.28 12.00
C GLY A 191 1.97 -6.76 11.78
N CYS A 192 1.59 -7.57 12.76
CA CYS A 192 1.78 -9.01 12.69
C CYS A 192 0.45 -9.74 12.82
N PHE A 193 0.34 -10.87 12.13
CA PHE A 193 -0.77 -11.81 12.30
C PHE A 193 -0.24 -13.23 12.42
N THR A 194 -1.05 -14.10 13.02
CA THR A 194 -0.72 -15.53 13.13
C THR A 194 -1.23 -16.27 11.91
N VAL A 195 -0.38 -17.06 11.26
CA VAL A 195 -0.78 -17.90 10.12
C VAL A 195 -1.85 -18.89 10.57
N PRO A 196 -3.05 -18.86 9.98
CA PRO A 196 -4.13 -19.74 10.40
C PRO A 196 -3.83 -21.20 10.06
N GLN A 197 -4.65 -22.11 10.59
CA GLN A 197 -4.60 -23.52 10.23
C GLN A 197 -4.77 -23.70 8.72
N ARG A 198 -3.80 -24.38 8.09
CA ARG A 198 -3.69 -24.60 6.65
C ARG A 198 -2.94 -25.92 6.40
N ALA A 199 -3.26 -26.61 5.31
CA ALA A 199 -2.44 -27.70 4.81
C ALA A 199 -1.12 -27.14 4.24
N ALA A 200 -0.10 -27.97 4.13
CA ALA A 200 1.13 -27.57 3.46
C ALA A 200 0.86 -27.18 1.98
N GLY A 201 1.59 -26.18 1.47
CA GLY A 201 1.52 -25.74 0.09
C GLY A 201 1.58 -24.21 -0.08
N THR A 202 1.44 -23.77 -1.32
CA THR A 202 1.53 -22.34 -1.71
C THR A 202 0.16 -21.65 -1.67
N TYR A 203 0.07 -20.54 -0.97
CA TYR A 203 -1.13 -19.70 -0.84
C TYR A 203 -0.88 -18.28 -1.35
N LEU A 204 -1.94 -17.60 -1.82
CA LEU A 204 -1.88 -16.17 -2.09
C LEU A 204 -2.22 -15.39 -0.82
N LEU A 205 -1.30 -14.51 -0.41
CA LEU A 205 -1.52 -13.45 0.57
C LEU A 205 -1.70 -12.11 -0.16
N GLN A 206 -2.75 -11.38 0.18
CA GLN A 206 -2.95 -9.99 -0.24
C GLN A 206 -2.85 -9.08 0.99
N TRP A 207 -1.93 -8.11 0.91
CA TRP A 207 -1.96 -6.91 1.73
C TRP A 207 -2.82 -5.87 1.00
N ARG A 208 -3.83 -5.31 1.68
CA ARG A 208 -4.79 -4.37 1.09
C ARG A 208 -5.08 -3.23 2.04
N TRP A 209 -5.06 -2.00 1.55
CA TRP A 209 -5.25 -0.82 2.37
C TRP A 209 -6.07 0.25 1.66
N MET A 210 -7.10 0.77 2.34
CA MET A 210 -7.83 1.96 1.92
C MET A 210 -7.12 3.20 2.45
N LEU A 211 -6.32 3.82 1.59
CA LEU A 211 -5.48 4.96 1.95
C LEU A 211 -6.31 6.22 2.21
N ASN A 212 -7.14 6.54 1.22
CA ASN A 212 -8.21 7.52 1.31
C ASN A 212 -9.54 6.82 1.05
N LYS A 213 -10.66 7.51 1.33
CA LYS A 213 -11.99 6.99 1.04
C LYS A 213 -12.08 6.51 -0.42
N ASP A 214 -12.40 5.24 -0.59
CA ASP A 214 -12.54 4.56 -1.89
C ASP A 214 -11.23 4.50 -2.73
N GLU A 215 -10.07 4.66 -2.09
CA GLU A 215 -8.74 4.53 -2.71
C GLU A 215 -7.98 3.33 -2.13
N TRP A 216 -8.02 2.21 -2.85
CA TRP A 216 -7.47 0.93 -2.39
C TRP A 216 -6.13 0.61 -3.05
N TYR A 217 -5.12 0.38 -2.22
CA TYR A 217 -3.78 -0.07 -2.61
C TYR A 217 -3.57 -1.51 -2.21
N THR A 218 -2.89 -2.29 -3.06
CA THR A 218 -2.65 -3.70 -2.78
C THR A 218 -1.23 -4.16 -3.14
N SER A 219 -0.81 -5.26 -2.51
CA SER A 219 0.39 -6.01 -2.87
C SER A 219 0.15 -7.48 -2.62
N CYS A 220 0.51 -8.32 -3.58
CA CYS A 220 0.33 -9.76 -3.53
C CYS A 220 1.64 -10.52 -3.33
N ALA A 221 1.58 -11.57 -2.50
CA ALA A 221 2.68 -12.47 -2.24
C ALA A 221 2.21 -13.92 -2.26
N ASP A 222 3.05 -14.80 -2.78
CA ASP A 222 2.91 -16.23 -2.57
C ASP A 222 3.64 -16.58 -1.27
N ILE A 223 2.95 -17.27 -0.36
CA ILE A 223 3.53 -17.79 0.88
C ILE A 223 3.48 -19.32 0.83
N GLU A 224 4.60 -19.95 1.16
CA GLU A 224 4.70 -21.41 1.28
C GLU A 224 4.52 -21.80 2.74
N VAL A 225 3.48 -22.58 3.03
CA VAL A 225 3.25 -23.18 4.34
C VAL A 225 3.91 -24.55 4.36
N VAL A 226 4.87 -24.75 5.26
CA VAL A 226 5.66 -25.99 5.44
C VAL A 226 5.42 -26.67 6.78
#